data_AF-A0A5S9M741-F1
#
_entry.id   AF-A0A5S9M741-F1
#
_cell.length_a   1.000
_cell.length_b   1.000
_cell.length_c   1.000
_cell.angle_alpha   90.00
_cell.angle_beta   90.00
_cell.angle_gamma   90.00
#
_symmetry.space_group_name_H-M   'P 1'
#
loop_
_entity.id
_entity.type
_entity.pdbx_description
1 polymer ?
#
loop_
_entity_poly.entity_id
_entity_poly.type
_entity_poly.pdbx_seq_one_letter_code
_entity_poly.pdbx_strand_id
1 'polypeptide(L)'
;MGWDLMLEYVIALSAVASGWSSYFQSLLSGFGLHIPKALSAAPGAADGAVFNLPGALIILLITFIVSRGVKESTKLNNIIVLIKIAIVLLFIISGFAYVKPENWTPFMPMGFEGVIAGAATVFFYLGFDAIANASEEVKNPQKAMPIGIMGALGVCTILYIGVSFVLTGMVHYTKLNVSDPVAFALQVVGLNSVAGIISAGAIIGITTVLIALVYAQVRLTFAMSRDGLMPKVFSKVHPKSQTPVANTWLTGAVAACIVGFVNLSTLANLVSIGTLAAFTVISIAVIILRKKNPNVKAAFKVPFVPVLPIISAIICITLATTLSWVTWRAFLIWIAIGVVVYFTYARRKSHLNETH
;
A
#
# COMPACT_ATOMS: atom_id res chain seq x y z
N MET A 1 6.10 4.72 -15.45
CA MET A 1 6.47 3.54 -14.66
C MET A 1 7.38 3.93 -13.50
N GLY A 2 8.72 4.02 -13.65
CA GLY A 2 9.59 4.35 -12.49
C GLY A 2 9.21 5.64 -11.74
N TRP A 3 8.94 6.72 -12.48
CA TRP A 3 8.45 7.99 -11.92
C TRP A 3 7.09 7.89 -11.21
N ASP A 4 6.24 7.00 -11.69
CA ASP A 4 4.89 6.79 -11.15
C ASP A 4 4.95 6.00 -9.85
N LEU A 5 5.64 4.86 -9.87
CA LEU A 5 5.94 4.01 -8.71
C LEU A 5 6.64 4.81 -7.59
N MET A 6 7.48 5.79 -7.94
CA MET A 6 8.15 6.66 -6.97
C MET A 6 7.15 7.47 -6.13
N LEU A 7 6.09 7.99 -6.74
CA LEU A 7 5.05 8.70 -6.00
C LEU A 7 4.16 7.70 -5.26
N GLU A 8 3.80 6.61 -5.93
CA GLU A 8 2.94 5.56 -5.38
C GLU A 8 3.46 5.04 -4.03
N TYR A 9 4.74 4.68 -3.92
CA TYR A 9 5.29 4.21 -2.65
C TYR A 9 5.30 5.28 -1.55
N VAL A 10 5.50 6.56 -1.89
CA VAL A 10 5.49 7.68 -0.92
C VAL A 10 4.07 7.93 -0.41
N ILE A 11 3.09 7.93 -1.30
CA ILE A 11 1.68 8.10 -0.94
C ILE A 11 1.20 6.86 -0.17
N ALA A 12 1.61 5.66 -0.58
CA ALA A 12 1.32 4.42 0.13
C ALA A 12 1.89 4.43 1.54
N LEU A 13 3.14 4.85 1.72
CA LEU A 13 3.76 5.00 3.03
C LEU A 13 2.93 5.92 3.94
N SER A 14 2.43 7.02 3.37
CA SER A 14 1.56 7.97 4.06
C SER A 14 0.19 7.36 4.41
N ALA A 15 -0.43 6.62 3.48
CA ALA A 15 -1.72 5.96 3.69
C ALA A 15 -1.64 4.91 4.80
N VAL A 16 -0.62 4.05 4.73
CA VAL A 16 -0.35 3.00 5.74
C VAL A 16 -0.08 3.62 7.11
N ALA A 17 0.65 4.74 7.17
CA ALA A 17 0.91 5.45 8.42
C ALA A 17 -0.34 6.11 9.00
N SER A 18 -1.26 6.57 8.15
CA SER A 18 -2.57 7.06 8.61
C SER A 18 -3.37 5.93 9.26
N GLY A 19 -3.38 4.73 8.67
CA GLY A 19 -4.01 3.55 9.27
C GLY A 19 -3.34 3.13 10.58
N TRP A 20 -2.01 3.18 10.65
CA TRP A 20 -1.26 2.96 11.89
C TRP A 20 -1.69 3.92 13.00
N SER A 21 -1.80 5.20 12.67
CA SER A 21 -2.20 6.27 13.60
C SER A 21 -3.57 6.00 14.21
N SER A 22 -4.53 5.52 13.42
CA SER A 22 -5.88 5.16 13.90
C SER A 22 -5.83 4.04 14.95
N TYR A 23 -5.14 2.93 14.65
CA TYR A 23 -5.03 1.80 15.58
C TYR A 23 -4.22 2.14 16.83
N PHE A 24 -3.19 2.98 16.69
CA PHE A 24 -2.42 3.50 17.83
C PHE A 24 -3.31 4.32 18.78
N GLN A 25 -4.14 5.20 18.23
CA GLN A 25 -5.07 6.00 19.02
C GLN A 25 -6.18 5.16 19.65
N SER A 26 -6.69 4.16 18.94
CA SER A 26 -7.65 3.18 19.48
C SER A 26 -7.08 2.45 20.69
N LEU A 27 -5.83 1.97 20.58
CA LEU A 27 -5.14 1.33 21.69
C LEU A 27 -4.94 2.27 22.89
N LEU A 28 -4.48 3.52 22.65
CA LEU A 28 -4.31 4.53 23.69
C LEU A 28 -5.62 4.86 24.42
N SER A 29 -6.73 4.93 23.68
CA SER A 29 -8.05 5.19 24.24
C SER A 29 -8.47 4.14 25.27
N GLY A 30 -8.05 2.88 25.07
CA GLY A 30 -8.27 1.80 26.03
C GLY A 30 -7.53 1.99 27.37
N PHE A 31 -6.48 2.82 27.39
CA PHE A 31 -5.76 3.23 28.60
C PHE A 31 -6.24 4.58 29.15
N GLY A 32 -7.30 5.17 28.59
CA GLY A 32 -7.78 6.51 28.98
C GLY A 32 -6.90 7.66 28.49
N LEU A 33 -5.96 7.40 27.59
CA LEU A 33 -5.09 8.41 26.98
C LEU A 33 -5.70 8.87 25.66
N HIS A 34 -5.90 10.18 25.52
CA HIS A 34 -6.46 10.78 24.30
C HIS A 34 -5.50 11.81 23.71
N ILE A 35 -5.29 11.72 22.41
CA ILE A 35 -4.56 12.72 21.66
C ILE A 35 -5.52 13.89 21.40
N PRO A 36 -5.08 15.16 21.56
CA PRO A 36 -5.91 16.31 21.24
C PRO A 36 -6.49 16.20 19.83
N LYS A 37 -7.79 16.51 19.67
CA LYS A 37 -8.51 16.33 18.39
C LYS A 37 -7.85 17.05 17.21
N ALA A 38 -7.21 18.19 17.45
CA ALA A 38 -6.46 18.91 16.42
C ALA A 38 -5.27 18.11 15.87
N LEU A 39 -4.69 17.21 16.66
CA LEU A 39 -3.47 16.44 16.34
C LEU A 39 -3.74 14.96 16.07
N SER A 40 -5.00 14.52 16.10
CA SER A 40 -5.37 13.11 15.94
C SER A 40 -5.42 12.66 14.49
N ALA A 41 -5.77 13.54 13.55
CA ALA A 41 -5.97 13.17 12.15
C ALA A 41 -5.70 14.35 11.20
N ALA A 42 -5.64 14.04 9.91
CA ALA A 42 -5.47 15.05 8.87
C ALA A 42 -6.75 15.91 8.72
N PRO A 43 -6.64 17.14 8.18
CA PRO A 43 -7.79 17.97 7.87
C PRO A 43 -8.85 17.25 7.04
N GLY A 44 -10.11 17.41 7.45
CA GLY A 44 -11.26 16.78 6.78
C GLY A 44 -11.44 15.29 7.06
N ALA A 45 -10.60 14.66 7.89
CA ALA A 45 -10.82 13.28 8.35
C ALA A 45 -11.77 13.21 9.55
N ALA A 46 -11.77 14.24 10.41
CA ALA A 46 -12.70 14.40 11.52
C ALA A 46 -12.86 15.90 11.86
N ASP A 47 -14.01 16.28 12.41
CA ASP A 47 -14.28 17.68 12.76
C ASP A 47 -13.25 18.24 13.72
N GLY A 48 -12.57 19.34 13.37
CA GLY A 48 -11.55 19.96 14.20
C GLY A 48 -10.18 19.26 14.19
N ALA A 49 -9.99 18.25 13.34
CA ALA A 49 -8.68 17.68 13.06
C ALA A 49 -7.87 18.58 12.11
N VAL A 50 -6.60 18.82 12.44
CA VAL A 50 -5.71 19.76 11.73
C VAL A 50 -4.44 19.08 11.23
N PHE A 51 -3.90 18.12 11.98
CA PHE A 51 -2.66 17.44 11.62
C PHE A 51 -2.60 16.02 12.19
N ASN A 52 -2.26 15.02 11.37
CA ASN A 52 -2.06 13.65 11.85
C ASN A 52 -0.68 13.48 12.50
N LEU A 53 -0.54 13.90 13.76
CA LEU A 53 0.73 13.84 14.47
C LEU A 53 1.29 12.42 14.64
N PRO A 54 0.50 11.40 15.07
CA PRO A 54 1.05 10.06 15.27
C PRO A 54 1.51 9.44 13.96
N GLY A 55 0.78 9.69 12.85
CA GLY A 55 1.16 9.26 11.51
C GLY A 55 2.50 9.85 11.06
N ALA A 56 2.70 11.16 11.27
CA ALA A 56 3.96 11.82 10.94
C ALA A 56 5.13 11.29 11.80
N LEU A 57 4.91 11.12 13.10
CA LEU A 57 5.93 10.64 14.04
C LEU A 57 6.37 9.21 13.73
N ILE A 58 5.44 8.30 13.40
CA ILE A 58 5.82 6.93 13.05
C ILE A 58 6.65 6.88 11.77
N ILE A 59 6.31 7.69 10.75
CA ILE A 59 7.12 7.77 9.52
C ILE A 59 8.54 8.25 9.85
N LEU A 60 8.69 9.30 10.65
CA LEU A 60 10.01 9.81 11.04
C LEU A 60 10.81 8.79 11.87
N LEU A 61 10.14 8.05 12.77
CA LEU A 61 10.76 6.98 13.54
C LEU A 61 11.26 5.84 12.63
N ILE A 62 10.42 5.39 11.69
CA ILE A 62 10.80 4.34 10.74
C ILE A 62 11.91 4.82 9.81
N THR A 63 11.85 6.07 9.36
CA THR A 63 12.91 6.73 8.58
C THR A 63 14.23 6.72 9.34
N PHE A 64 14.21 7.06 10.64
CA PHE A 64 15.38 7.01 11.49
C PHE A 64 15.94 5.59 11.60
N ILE A 65 15.10 4.59 11.88
CA ILE A 65 15.50 3.18 11.98
C ILE A 65 16.13 2.69 10.67
N VAL A 66 15.48 2.93 9.52
CA VAL A 66 15.99 2.51 8.21
C VAL A 66 17.29 3.23 7.85
N SER A 67 17.40 4.52 8.19
CA SER A 67 18.63 5.29 7.92
C SER A 67 19.87 4.73 8.63
N ARG A 68 19.68 4.04 9.77
CA ARG A 68 20.75 3.38 10.53
C ARG A 68 21.21 2.04 9.92
N GLY A 69 20.56 1.56 8.86
CA GLY A 69 20.96 0.33 8.16
C GLY A 69 20.45 -0.96 8.81
N VAL A 70 19.31 -0.90 9.51
CA VAL A 70 18.69 -2.07 10.15
C VAL A 70 18.14 -3.03 9.09
N LYS A 71 18.90 -4.07 8.76
CA LYS A 71 18.44 -5.11 7.82
C LYS A 71 17.29 -5.91 8.40
N GLU A 72 16.28 -6.19 7.59
CA GLU A 72 15.20 -7.10 7.99
C GLU A 72 15.72 -8.52 8.19
N SER A 73 15.38 -9.13 9.33
CA SER A 73 15.64 -10.55 9.57
C SER A 73 14.49 -11.37 8.97
N THR A 74 14.78 -12.26 8.04
CA THR A 74 13.77 -13.16 7.44
C THR A 74 13.01 -13.96 8.51
N LYS A 75 13.69 -14.38 9.59
CA LYS A 75 13.05 -15.10 10.71
C LYS A 75 12.05 -14.21 11.45
N LEU A 76 12.44 -12.96 11.74
CA LEU A 76 11.53 -12.00 12.39
C LEU A 76 10.36 -11.66 11.48
N ASN A 77 10.61 -11.45 10.18
CA ASN A 77 9.55 -11.18 9.22
C ASN A 77 8.52 -12.32 9.19
N ASN A 78 8.97 -13.58 9.14
CA ASN A 78 8.06 -14.74 9.15
C ASN A 78 7.21 -14.79 10.42
N ILE A 79 7.80 -14.54 11.60
CA ILE A 79 7.06 -14.50 12.87
C ILE A 79 5.99 -13.39 12.83
N ILE A 80 6.35 -12.20 12.37
CA ILE A 80 5.42 -11.07 12.30
C ILE A 80 4.30 -11.33 11.31
N VAL A 81 4.58 -11.96 10.16
CA VAL A 81 3.53 -12.37 9.20
C VAL A 81 2.57 -13.38 9.81
N LEU A 82 3.08 -14.38 10.55
CA LEU A 82 2.21 -15.33 11.26
C LEU A 82 1.33 -14.64 12.30
N ILE A 83 1.88 -13.67 13.03
CA ILE A 83 1.12 -12.84 13.97
C ILE A 83 0.02 -12.09 13.21
N LYS A 84 0.31 -11.43 12.08
CA LYS A 84 -0.69 -10.73 11.25
C LYS A 84 -1.84 -11.65 10.85
N ILE A 85 -1.52 -12.84 10.35
CA ILE A 85 -2.54 -13.82 9.94
C ILE A 85 -3.36 -14.26 11.16
N ALA A 86 -2.72 -14.55 12.28
CA ALA A 86 -3.40 -14.96 13.51
C ALA A 86 -4.37 -13.89 14.02
N ILE A 87 -4.00 -12.61 13.96
CA ILE A 87 -4.86 -11.48 14.35
C ILE A 87 -6.08 -11.36 13.44
N VAL A 88 -5.89 -11.51 12.13
CA VAL A 88 -7.00 -11.47 11.17
C VAL A 88 -7.95 -12.65 11.38
N LEU A 89 -7.41 -13.85 11.59
CA LEU A 89 -8.21 -15.03 11.92
C LEU A 89 -8.92 -14.90 13.26
N LEU A 90 -8.26 -14.30 14.27
CA LEU A 90 -8.87 -14.01 15.56
C LEU A 90 -10.10 -13.11 15.39
N PHE A 91 -10.01 -12.04 14.59
CA PHE A 91 -11.17 -11.20 14.27
C PHE A 91 -12.29 -12.00 13.59
N ILE A 92 -11.97 -12.76 12.54
CA ILE A 92 -12.97 -13.53 11.80
C ILE A 92 -13.69 -14.52 12.73
N ILE A 93 -12.95 -15.29 13.52
CA ILE A 93 -13.50 -16.33 14.39
C ILE A 93 -14.30 -15.71 15.54
N SER A 94 -13.75 -14.69 16.22
CA SER A 94 -14.43 -14.05 17.36
C SER A 94 -15.64 -13.24 16.93
N GLY A 95 -15.58 -12.60 15.76
CA GLY A 95 -16.67 -11.81 15.21
C GLY A 95 -17.80 -12.63 14.60
N PHE A 96 -17.51 -13.84 14.09
CA PHE A 96 -18.51 -14.68 13.40
C PHE A 96 -19.74 -14.97 14.26
N ALA A 97 -19.56 -15.18 15.57
CA ALA A 97 -20.66 -15.44 16.51
C ALA A 97 -21.62 -14.25 16.70
N TYR A 98 -21.21 -13.04 16.29
CA TYR A 98 -21.97 -11.81 16.45
C TYR A 98 -22.52 -11.27 15.12
N VAL A 99 -22.39 -12.05 14.04
CA VAL A 99 -22.95 -11.71 12.73
C VAL A 99 -24.47 -11.75 12.78
N LYS A 100 -25.08 -10.64 12.40
CA LYS A 100 -26.52 -10.44 12.32
C LYS A 100 -26.89 -10.24 10.84
N PRO A 101 -27.49 -11.24 10.16
CA PRO A 101 -27.82 -11.15 8.74
C PRO A 101 -28.69 -9.94 8.36
N GLU A 102 -29.42 -9.37 9.32
CA GLU A 102 -30.21 -8.15 9.15
C GLU A 102 -29.35 -6.95 8.74
N ASN A 103 -28.06 -6.93 9.11
CA ASN A 103 -27.14 -5.88 8.70
C ASN A 103 -26.80 -5.90 7.19
N TRP A 104 -27.08 -7.01 6.50
CA TRP A 104 -26.92 -7.12 5.04
C TRP A 104 -28.16 -6.73 4.25
N THR A 105 -29.23 -6.29 4.91
CA THR A 105 -30.43 -5.78 4.25
C THR A 105 -30.52 -4.25 4.42
N PRO A 106 -30.40 -3.46 3.33
CA PRO A 106 -30.19 -3.86 1.92
C PRO A 106 -28.72 -4.21 1.59
N PHE A 107 -28.50 -5.20 0.70
CA PHE A 107 -27.15 -5.70 0.38
C PHE A 107 -26.36 -4.76 -0.55
N MET A 108 -27.05 -4.13 -1.50
CA MET A 108 -26.48 -3.16 -2.44
C MET A 108 -27.25 -1.83 -2.38
N PRO A 109 -27.15 -1.07 -1.27
CA PRO A 109 -27.89 0.20 -1.12
C PRO A 109 -27.52 1.23 -2.19
N MET A 110 -26.28 1.19 -2.68
CA MET A 110 -25.73 2.08 -3.72
C MET A 110 -25.71 1.43 -5.11
N GLY A 111 -26.42 0.31 -5.30
CA GLY A 111 -26.39 -0.46 -6.54
C GLY A 111 -25.01 -1.01 -6.92
N PHE A 112 -24.89 -1.51 -8.15
CA PHE A 112 -23.64 -2.07 -8.66
C PHE A 112 -22.57 -0.99 -8.90
N GLU A 113 -22.98 0.25 -9.17
CA GLU A 113 -22.07 1.39 -9.32
C GLU A 113 -21.28 1.63 -8.02
N GLY A 114 -21.94 1.57 -6.86
CA GLY A 114 -21.28 1.64 -5.56
C GLY A 114 -20.30 0.49 -5.32
N VAL A 115 -20.58 -0.71 -5.85
CA VAL A 115 -19.66 -1.86 -5.78
C VAL A 115 -18.39 -1.59 -6.58
N ILE A 116 -18.50 -1.04 -7.79
CA ILE A 116 -17.33 -0.71 -8.63
C ILE A 116 -16.51 0.43 -7.99
N ALA A 117 -17.17 1.48 -7.47
CA ALA A 117 -16.49 2.58 -6.78
C ALA A 117 -15.79 2.11 -5.49
N GLY A 118 -16.45 1.25 -4.71
CA GLY A 118 -15.88 0.58 -3.54
C GLY A 118 -14.68 -0.27 -3.93
N ALA A 119 -14.79 -1.08 -4.99
CA ALA A 119 -13.72 -1.90 -5.53
C ALA A 119 -12.48 -1.08 -5.90
N ALA A 120 -12.64 0.08 -6.53
CA ALA A 120 -11.54 0.99 -6.85
C ALA A 120 -10.87 1.59 -5.61
N THR A 121 -11.66 1.87 -4.56
CA THR A 121 -11.14 2.40 -3.29
C THR A 121 -10.37 1.33 -2.50
N VAL A 122 -10.90 0.11 -2.42
CA VAL A 122 -10.23 -1.03 -1.75
C VAL A 122 -9.16 -1.70 -2.63
N PHE A 123 -9.02 -1.27 -3.89
CA PHE A 123 -7.89 -1.63 -4.77
C PHE A 123 -6.55 -1.10 -4.26
N PHE A 124 -6.51 -0.46 -3.10
CA PHE A 124 -5.31 -0.28 -2.28
C PHE A 124 -4.67 -1.64 -1.89
N TYR A 125 -4.27 -2.39 -2.90
CA TYR A 125 -3.81 -3.77 -2.89
C TYR A 125 -2.37 -3.76 -3.37
N LEU A 126 -1.53 -3.14 -2.55
CA LEU A 126 -0.09 -3.03 -2.77
C LEU A 126 0.66 -4.20 -2.15
N GLY A 127 1.82 -4.53 -2.71
CA GLY A 127 2.85 -5.31 -2.01
C GLY A 127 3.15 -6.67 -2.61
N PHE A 128 2.35 -7.20 -3.54
CA PHE A 128 2.74 -8.41 -4.25
C PHE A 128 3.84 -8.15 -5.30
N ASP A 129 3.90 -6.91 -5.81
CA ASP A 129 5.01 -6.38 -6.61
C ASP A 129 6.31 -6.28 -5.80
N ALA A 130 6.23 -6.09 -4.47
CA ALA A 130 7.42 -6.12 -3.61
C ALA A 130 8.10 -7.49 -3.61
N ILE A 131 7.36 -8.58 -3.83
CA ILE A 131 7.94 -9.92 -4.03
C ILE A 131 8.87 -9.90 -5.25
N ALA A 132 8.48 -9.19 -6.34
CA ALA A 132 9.29 -9.04 -7.56
C ALA A 132 10.67 -8.42 -7.28
N ASN A 133 10.75 -7.47 -6.34
CA ASN A 133 12.00 -6.82 -5.94
C ASN A 133 12.97 -7.78 -5.23
N ALA A 134 12.46 -8.84 -4.59
CA ALA A 134 13.29 -9.86 -3.95
C ALA A 134 13.78 -10.94 -4.92
N SER A 135 13.46 -10.86 -6.22
CA SER A 135 13.84 -11.88 -7.21
C SER A 135 15.34 -12.15 -7.29
N GLU A 136 16.17 -11.14 -7.01
CA GLU A 136 17.64 -11.24 -7.00
C GLU A 136 18.18 -12.10 -5.83
N GLU A 137 17.40 -12.26 -4.75
CA GLU A 137 17.80 -12.95 -3.52
C GLU A 137 17.18 -14.35 -3.38
N VAL A 138 16.26 -14.71 -4.28
CA VAL A 138 15.49 -15.95 -4.22
C VAL A 138 16.20 -17.08 -4.95
N LYS A 139 16.32 -18.25 -4.30
CA LYS A 139 16.77 -19.48 -4.96
C LYS A 139 15.70 -19.95 -5.96
N ASN A 140 16.08 -20.14 -7.23
CA ASN A 140 15.19 -20.55 -8.31
C ASN A 140 13.98 -19.59 -8.50
N PRO A 141 14.23 -18.32 -8.82
CA PRO A 141 13.18 -17.29 -8.92
C PRO A 141 12.11 -17.65 -9.97
N GLN A 142 12.48 -18.43 -10.98
CA GLN A 142 11.59 -18.92 -12.04
C GLN A 142 10.35 -19.64 -11.49
N LYS A 143 10.52 -20.46 -10.44
CA LYS A 143 9.42 -21.20 -9.82
C LYS A 143 8.90 -20.55 -8.54
N ALA A 144 9.80 -20.03 -7.72
CA ALA A 144 9.45 -19.49 -6.41
C ALA A 144 8.62 -18.19 -6.53
N MET A 145 8.93 -17.33 -7.49
CA MET A 145 8.27 -16.03 -7.62
C MET A 145 6.79 -16.14 -8.01
N PRO A 146 6.40 -16.91 -9.05
CA PRO A 146 4.98 -17.06 -9.39
C PRO A 146 4.17 -17.70 -8.26
N ILE A 147 4.73 -18.70 -7.57
CA ILE A 147 4.07 -19.36 -6.44
C ILE A 147 3.89 -18.37 -5.28
N GLY A 148 4.91 -17.57 -4.97
CA GLY A 148 4.86 -16.56 -3.92
C GLY A 148 3.80 -15.49 -4.19
N ILE A 149 3.78 -14.94 -5.42
CA ILE A 149 2.81 -13.90 -5.81
C ILE A 149 1.38 -14.45 -5.80
N MET A 150 1.12 -15.55 -6.49
CA MET A 150 -0.23 -16.13 -6.59
C MET A 150 -0.73 -16.68 -5.25
N GLY A 151 0.15 -17.32 -4.48
CA GLY A 151 -0.17 -17.87 -3.16
C GLY A 151 -0.52 -16.77 -2.15
N ALA A 152 0.31 -15.72 -2.08
CA ALA A 152 0.03 -14.57 -1.21
C ALA A 152 -1.27 -13.86 -1.60
N LEU A 153 -1.48 -13.63 -2.91
CA LEU A 153 -2.69 -13.00 -3.43
C LEU A 153 -3.94 -13.82 -3.07
N GLY A 154 -3.91 -15.14 -3.27
CA GLY A 154 -5.03 -16.03 -2.97
C GLY A 154 -5.37 -16.08 -1.48
N VAL A 155 -4.37 -16.22 -0.61
CA VAL A 155 -4.57 -16.23 0.85
C VAL A 155 -5.16 -14.90 1.33
N CYS A 156 -4.57 -13.76 0.92
CA CYS A 156 -5.08 -12.44 1.30
C CYS A 156 -6.50 -12.19 0.79
N THR A 157 -6.83 -12.64 -0.43
CA THR A 157 -8.19 -12.51 -0.99
C THR A 157 -9.22 -13.23 -0.13
N ILE A 158 -8.94 -14.48 0.27
CA ILE A 158 -9.85 -15.27 1.13
C ILE A 158 -10.04 -14.56 2.48
N LEU A 159 -8.95 -14.09 3.09
CA LEU A 159 -9.02 -13.37 4.36
C LEU A 159 -9.80 -12.06 4.24
N TYR A 160 -9.64 -11.30 3.16
CA TYR A 160 -10.34 -10.04 2.94
C TYR A 160 -11.84 -10.25 2.74
N ILE A 161 -12.25 -11.31 2.03
CA ILE A 161 -13.66 -11.71 1.92
C ILE A 161 -14.21 -12.06 3.31
N GLY A 162 -13.47 -12.85 4.10
CA GLY A 162 -13.85 -13.24 5.46
C GLY A 162 -14.01 -12.03 6.39
N VAL A 163 -13.05 -11.11 6.38
CA VAL A 163 -13.12 -9.85 7.16
C VAL A 163 -14.31 -9.02 6.73
N SER A 164 -14.52 -8.80 5.43
CA SER A 164 -15.62 -7.97 4.92
C SER A 164 -16.98 -8.56 5.29
N PHE A 165 -17.13 -9.88 5.17
CA PHE A 165 -18.33 -10.61 5.56
C PHE A 165 -18.63 -10.46 7.05
N VAL A 166 -17.66 -10.73 7.92
CA VAL A 166 -17.84 -10.61 9.38
C VAL A 166 -18.07 -9.16 9.80
N LEU A 167 -17.29 -8.22 9.27
CA LEU A 167 -17.36 -6.80 9.64
C LEU A 167 -18.73 -6.19 9.33
N THR A 168 -19.21 -6.37 8.10
CA THR A 168 -20.55 -5.87 7.69
C THR A 168 -21.69 -6.65 8.33
N GLY A 169 -21.46 -7.91 8.69
CA GLY A 169 -22.42 -8.73 9.43
C GLY A 169 -22.56 -8.32 10.89
N MET A 170 -21.49 -7.88 11.55
CA MET A 170 -21.53 -7.43 12.95
C MET A 170 -22.11 -6.02 13.10
N VAL A 171 -21.73 -5.11 12.20
CA VAL A 171 -22.09 -3.68 12.28
C VAL A 171 -22.65 -3.21 10.94
N HIS A 172 -23.83 -2.61 10.99
CA HIS A 172 -24.48 -2.02 9.83
C HIS A 172 -23.57 -1.00 9.12
N TYR A 173 -23.51 -1.07 7.79
CA TYR A 173 -22.53 -0.36 6.95
C TYR A 173 -22.49 1.17 7.19
N THR A 174 -23.62 1.77 7.57
CA THR A 174 -23.72 3.21 7.86
C THR A 174 -22.89 3.67 9.06
N LYS A 175 -22.49 2.74 9.95
CA LYS A 175 -21.67 3.02 11.14
C LYS A 175 -20.20 2.66 10.97
N LEU A 176 -19.81 2.09 9.82
CA LEU A 176 -18.44 1.63 9.57
C LEU A 176 -17.49 2.74 9.07
N ASN A 177 -17.97 3.98 8.91
CA ASN A 177 -17.13 5.13 8.55
C ASN A 177 -16.34 5.66 9.77
N VAL A 178 -15.48 4.79 10.29
CA VAL A 178 -14.59 5.05 11.42
C VAL A 178 -13.15 4.76 11.01
N SER A 179 -12.18 5.27 11.76
CA SER A 179 -10.77 5.16 11.39
C SER A 179 -10.16 3.78 11.67
N ASP A 180 -10.79 2.96 12.51
CA ASP A 180 -10.35 1.64 13.00
C ASP A 180 -11.50 0.59 13.00
N PRO A 181 -12.13 0.31 11.85
CA PRO A 181 -13.41 -0.40 11.78
C PRO A 181 -13.42 -1.81 12.40
N VAL A 182 -12.29 -2.53 12.33
CA VAL A 182 -12.17 -3.89 12.90
C VAL A 182 -12.17 -3.85 14.43
N ALA A 183 -11.45 -2.90 15.04
CA ALA A 183 -11.44 -2.71 16.48
C ALA A 183 -12.80 -2.18 16.97
N PHE A 184 -13.36 -1.20 16.26
CA PHE A 184 -14.69 -0.65 16.53
C PHE A 184 -15.78 -1.72 16.54
N ALA A 185 -15.81 -2.61 15.53
CA ALA A 185 -16.83 -3.65 15.46
C ALA A 185 -16.81 -4.59 16.67
N LEU A 186 -15.62 -4.92 17.18
CA LEU A 186 -15.48 -5.72 18.40
C LEU A 186 -15.90 -4.97 19.67
N GLN A 187 -15.58 -3.68 19.75
CA GLN A 187 -16.00 -2.83 20.87
C GLN A 187 -17.53 -2.71 20.95
N VAL A 188 -18.21 -2.55 19.80
CA VAL A 188 -19.68 -2.46 19.72
C VAL A 188 -20.37 -3.71 20.27
N VAL A 189 -19.75 -4.89 20.12
CA VAL A 189 -20.28 -6.16 20.65
C VAL A 189 -19.74 -6.52 22.04
N GLY A 190 -19.00 -5.62 22.69
CA GLY A 190 -18.46 -5.80 24.04
C GLY A 190 -17.15 -6.60 24.14
N LEU A 191 -16.53 -6.96 23.01
CA LEU A 191 -15.25 -7.70 22.96
C LEU A 191 -14.03 -6.79 23.07
N ASN A 192 -14.01 -5.91 24.08
CA ASN A 192 -12.99 -4.87 24.25
C ASN A 192 -11.56 -5.44 24.39
N SER A 193 -11.39 -6.55 25.11
CA SER A 193 -10.08 -7.20 25.27
C SER A 193 -9.54 -7.72 23.93
N VAL A 194 -10.42 -8.28 23.09
CA VAL A 194 -10.05 -8.79 21.76
C VAL A 194 -9.71 -7.61 20.83
N ALA A 195 -10.49 -6.52 20.91
CA ALA A 195 -10.21 -5.28 20.18
C ALA A 195 -8.83 -4.71 20.52
N GLY A 196 -8.43 -4.73 21.81
CA GLY A 196 -7.11 -4.30 22.26
C GLY A 196 -5.97 -5.17 21.69
N ILE A 197 -6.13 -6.50 21.72
CA ILE A 197 -5.16 -7.44 21.14
C ILE A 197 -5.00 -7.20 19.64
N ILE A 198 -6.12 -7.03 18.91
CA ILE A 198 -6.09 -6.76 17.48
C ILE A 198 -5.45 -5.41 17.18
N SER A 199 -5.73 -4.38 18.00
CA SER A 199 -5.13 -3.05 17.80
C SER A 199 -3.61 -3.09 18.01
N ALA A 200 -3.14 -3.73 19.08
CA ALA A 200 -1.69 -3.92 19.31
C ALA A 200 -1.03 -4.72 18.18
N GLY A 201 -1.71 -5.79 17.74
CA GLY A 201 -1.27 -6.61 16.64
C GLY A 201 -1.22 -5.87 15.30
N ALA A 202 -2.22 -5.04 15.01
CA ALA A 202 -2.30 -4.18 13.83
C ALA A 202 -1.16 -3.15 13.83
N ILE A 203 -0.84 -2.53 14.97
CA ILE A 203 0.29 -1.60 15.10
C ILE A 203 1.60 -2.30 14.71
N ILE A 204 1.89 -3.48 15.28
CA ILE A 204 3.10 -4.26 14.95
C ILE A 204 3.10 -4.63 13.46
N GLY A 205 1.95 -5.09 12.96
CA GLY A 205 1.81 -5.53 11.59
C GLY A 205 1.99 -4.40 10.57
N ILE A 206 1.36 -3.26 10.79
CA ILE A 206 1.41 -2.09 9.91
C ILE A 206 2.82 -1.48 9.95
N THR A 207 3.49 -1.49 11.11
CA THR A 207 4.88 -1.01 11.24
C THR A 207 5.84 -1.73 10.30
N THR A 208 5.69 -3.05 10.11
CA THR A 208 6.53 -3.78 9.14
C THR A 208 6.21 -3.43 7.69
N VAL A 209 4.96 -3.10 7.38
CA VAL A 209 4.60 -2.59 6.04
C VAL A 209 5.27 -1.23 5.79
N LEU A 210 5.30 -0.33 6.80
CA LEU A 210 5.99 0.96 6.69
C LEU A 210 7.48 0.80 6.39
N ILE A 211 8.17 -0.11 7.10
CA ILE A 211 9.58 -0.42 6.87
C ILE A 211 9.79 -0.91 5.43
N ALA A 212 8.98 -1.86 4.97
CA ALA A 212 9.05 -2.40 3.62
C ALA A 212 8.84 -1.33 2.54
N LEU A 213 7.88 -0.40 2.73
CA LEU A 213 7.60 0.68 1.79
C LEU A 213 8.74 1.70 1.72
N VAL A 214 9.33 2.09 2.86
CA VAL A 214 10.51 2.97 2.86
C VAL A 214 11.67 2.30 2.11
N TYR A 215 11.91 1.01 2.34
CA TYR A 215 12.95 0.27 1.63
C TYR A 215 12.71 0.18 0.12
N ALA A 216 11.50 -0.17 -0.30
CA ALA A 216 11.13 -0.26 -1.71
C ALA A 216 11.34 1.09 -2.41
N GLN A 217 10.87 2.18 -1.79
CA GLN A 217 11.00 3.51 -2.34
C GLN A 217 12.46 3.98 -2.46
N VAL A 218 13.24 3.76 -1.41
CA VAL A 218 14.66 4.13 -1.38
C VAL A 218 15.45 3.34 -2.43
N ARG A 219 15.14 2.05 -2.61
CA ARG A 219 15.80 1.20 -3.63
C ARG A 219 15.44 1.63 -5.05
N LEU A 220 14.16 1.94 -5.30
CA LEU A 220 13.69 2.42 -6.61
C LEU A 220 14.41 3.71 -7.02
N THR A 221 14.40 4.70 -6.14
CA THR A 221 15.05 6.00 -6.37
C THR A 221 16.57 5.89 -6.44
N PHE A 222 17.19 4.98 -5.67
CA PHE A 222 18.60 4.66 -5.79
C PHE A 222 18.95 4.12 -7.18
N ALA A 223 18.18 3.14 -7.69
CA ALA A 223 18.38 2.57 -9.02
C ALA A 223 18.18 3.63 -10.13
N MET A 224 17.12 4.43 -10.04
CA MET A 224 16.88 5.52 -11.00
C MET A 224 17.99 6.57 -10.99
N SER A 225 18.55 6.89 -9.83
CA SER A 225 19.70 7.79 -9.70
C SER A 225 20.98 7.19 -10.27
N ARG A 226 21.23 5.90 -10.00
CA ARG A 226 22.37 5.16 -10.56
C ARG A 226 22.32 5.15 -12.08
N ASP A 227 21.13 4.95 -12.65
CA ASP A 227 20.92 4.89 -14.10
C ASP A 227 20.91 6.31 -14.76
N GLY A 228 21.12 7.37 -13.98
CA GLY A 228 21.26 8.76 -14.46
C GLY A 228 19.93 9.50 -14.66
N LEU A 229 18.80 8.88 -14.33
CA LEU A 229 17.46 9.46 -14.48
C LEU A 229 17.14 10.48 -13.37
N MET A 230 17.87 10.44 -12.25
CA MET A 230 17.74 11.38 -11.11
C MET A 230 19.10 11.94 -10.66
N PRO A 231 19.14 13.01 -9.83
CA PRO A 231 20.38 13.54 -9.27
C PRO A 231 21.16 12.52 -8.42
N LYS A 232 22.49 12.47 -8.60
CA LYS A 232 23.41 11.51 -7.90
C LYS A 232 23.35 11.53 -6.37
N VAL A 233 22.72 12.55 -5.77
CA VAL A 233 22.50 12.64 -4.32
C VAL A 233 21.70 11.44 -3.80
N PHE A 234 20.78 10.91 -4.60
CA PHE A 234 19.92 9.78 -4.23
C PHE A 234 20.64 8.42 -4.22
N SER A 235 21.77 8.32 -4.93
CA SER A 235 22.61 7.12 -4.96
C SER A 235 23.85 7.21 -4.05
N LYS A 236 24.04 8.31 -3.31
CA LYS A 236 25.19 8.45 -2.40
C LYS A 236 24.96 7.67 -1.11
N VAL A 237 25.73 6.61 -0.90
CA VAL A 237 25.68 5.79 0.32
C VAL A 237 26.56 6.35 1.43
N HIS A 238 26.11 6.23 2.68
CA HIS A 238 26.89 6.62 3.84
C HIS A 238 27.91 5.52 4.22
N PRO A 239 29.19 5.83 4.49
CA PRO A 239 30.24 4.82 4.67
C PRO A 239 30.02 3.83 5.82
N LYS A 240 29.36 4.23 6.92
CA LYS A 240 29.16 3.36 8.09
C LYS A 240 27.87 2.53 8.04
N SER A 241 26.79 3.12 7.54
CA SER A 241 25.47 2.46 7.50
C SER A 241 25.21 1.74 6.18
N GLN A 242 26.00 2.02 5.14
CA GLN A 242 25.83 1.47 3.79
C GLN A 242 24.41 1.73 3.23
N THR A 243 23.78 2.83 3.66
CA THR A 243 22.45 3.27 3.26
C THR A 243 22.49 4.65 2.61
N PRO A 244 21.59 4.96 1.67
CA PRO A 244 21.48 6.29 1.07
C PRO A 244 20.69 7.24 1.99
N VAL A 245 21.33 7.70 3.07
CA VAL A 245 20.71 8.46 4.17
C VAL A 245 19.91 9.68 3.69
N ALA A 246 20.44 10.45 2.74
CA ALA A 246 19.76 11.65 2.21
C ALA A 246 18.44 11.29 1.51
N ASN A 247 18.42 10.19 0.75
CA ASN A 247 17.25 9.69 0.06
C ASN A 247 16.18 9.20 1.05
N THR A 248 16.62 8.46 2.07
CA THR A 248 15.73 7.98 3.15
C THR A 248 15.06 9.14 3.88
N TRP A 249 15.82 10.16 4.30
CA TRP A 249 15.27 11.31 5.00
C TRP A 249 14.38 12.19 4.13
N LEU A 250 14.70 12.39 2.85
CA LEU A 250 13.81 13.13 1.95
C LEU A 250 12.48 12.39 1.79
N THR A 251 12.52 11.08 1.52
CA THR A 251 11.35 10.23 1.38
C THR A 251 10.48 10.28 2.64
N GLY A 252 11.11 10.11 3.81
CA GLY A 252 10.45 10.17 5.11
C GLY A 252 9.82 11.53 5.41
N ALA A 253 10.54 12.63 5.15
CA ALA A 253 10.04 13.97 5.38
C ALA A 253 8.84 14.30 4.48
N VAL A 254 8.90 13.95 3.19
CA VAL A 254 7.79 14.15 2.26
C VAL A 254 6.57 13.34 2.69
N ALA A 255 6.75 12.06 3.03
CA ALA A 255 5.65 11.21 3.47
C ALA A 255 5.06 11.65 4.83
N ALA A 256 5.89 12.12 5.76
CA ALA A 256 5.45 12.68 7.05
C ALA A 256 4.60 13.95 6.86
N CYS A 257 4.97 14.81 5.92
CA CYS A 257 4.13 15.96 5.54
C CYS A 257 2.81 15.52 4.91
N ILE A 258 2.84 14.55 4.00
CA ILE A 258 1.64 14.07 3.30
C ILE A 258 0.65 13.44 4.29
N VAL A 259 1.08 12.51 5.15
CA VAL A 259 0.19 11.89 6.14
C VAL A 259 -0.39 12.92 7.12
N GLY A 260 0.38 13.96 7.43
CA GLY A 260 -0.04 15.05 8.31
C GLY A 260 -1.24 15.83 7.78
N PHE A 261 -1.28 16.09 6.46
CA PHE A 261 -2.24 17.02 5.85
C PHE A 261 -3.25 16.39 4.90
N VAL A 262 -3.05 15.14 4.48
CA VAL A 262 -3.92 14.48 3.50
C VAL A 262 -4.66 13.31 4.17
N ASN A 263 -5.98 13.29 4.04
CA ASN A 263 -6.80 12.23 4.62
C ASN A 263 -6.63 10.87 3.93
N LEU A 264 -6.90 9.80 4.67
CA LEU A 264 -6.70 8.42 4.22
C LEU A 264 -7.46 8.09 2.93
N SER A 265 -8.69 8.58 2.77
CA SER A 265 -9.49 8.30 1.56
C SER A 265 -8.86 8.89 0.30
N THR A 266 -8.34 10.12 0.38
CA THR A 266 -7.62 10.74 -0.73
C THR A 266 -6.30 10.01 -1.01
N LEU A 267 -5.56 9.62 0.03
CA LEU A 267 -4.32 8.85 -0.12
C LEU A 267 -4.57 7.49 -0.77
N ALA A 268 -5.60 6.76 -0.35
CA ALA A 268 -5.98 5.48 -0.92
C ALA A 268 -6.33 5.61 -2.41
N ASN A 269 -7.14 6.61 -2.77
CA ASN A 269 -7.50 6.86 -4.18
C ASN A 269 -6.26 7.21 -5.04
N LEU A 270 -5.35 8.03 -4.53
CA LEU A 270 -4.11 8.39 -5.23
C LEU A 270 -3.16 7.22 -5.42
N VAL A 271 -3.12 6.29 -4.47
CA VAL A 271 -2.38 5.03 -4.63
C VAL A 271 -3.06 4.15 -5.67
N SER A 272 -4.36 3.91 -5.53
CA SER A 272 -5.13 3.06 -6.44
C SER A 272 -4.97 3.49 -7.90
N ILE A 273 -5.05 4.78 -8.22
CA ILE A 273 -4.89 5.24 -9.62
C ILE A 273 -3.51 4.91 -10.19
N GLY A 274 -2.44 5.07 -9.39
CA GLY A 274 -1.07 4.74 -9.79
C GLY A 274 -0.92 3.25 -10.04
N THR A 275 -1.37 2.42 -9.09
CA THR A 275 -1.32 0.95 -9.21
C THR A 275 -2.13 0.45 -10.40
N LEU A 276 -3.34 0.98 -10.62
CA LEU A 276 -4.21 0.63 -11.75
C LEU A 276 -3.57 1.02 -13.08
N ALA A 277 -2.96 2.21 -13.17
CA ALA A 277 -2.23 2.64 -14.34
C ALA A 277 -1.02 1.74 -14.62
N ALA A 278 -0.24 1.41 -13.59
CA ALA A 278 0.89 0.50 -13.69
C ALA A 278 0.47 -0.89 -14.19
N PHE A 279 -0.61 -1.45 -13.65
CA PHE A 279 -1.10 -2.77 -14.07
C PHE A 279 -1.69 -2.76 -15.47
N THR A 280 -2.35 -1.67 -15.87
CA THR A 280 -2.82 -1.50 -17.25
C THR A 280 -1.63 -1.55 -18.21
N VAL A 281 -0.54 -0.82 -17.91
CA VAL A 281 0.68 -0.83 -18.73
C VAL A 281 1.33 -2.21 -18.74
N ILE A 282 1.43 -2.91 -17.60
CA ILE A 282 2.00 -4.25 -17.51
C ILE A 282 1.19 -5.25 -18.34
N SER A 283 -0.14 -5.22 -18.24
CA SER A 283 -1.03 -6.10 -19.00
C SER A 283 -0.87 -5.92 -20.51
N ILE A 284 -0.76 -4.67 -20.98
CA ILE A 284 -0.48 -4.37 -22.39
C ILE A 284 0.95 -4.81 -22.78
N ALA A 285 1.93 -4.57 -21.91
CA ALA A 285 3.32 -4.92 -22.14
C ALA A 285 3.52 -6.43 -22.30
N VAL A 286 2.78 -7.28 -21.57
CA VAL A 286 2.81 -8.74 -21.72
C VAL A 286 2.40 -9.16 -23.15
N ILE A 287 1.36 -8.54 -23.72
CA ILE A 287 0.92 -8.82 -25.09
C ILE A 287 2.02 -8.44 -26.09
N ILE A 288 2.61 -7.25 -25.93
CA ILE A 288 3.68 -6.76 -26.81
C ILE A 288 4.92 -7.65 -26.72
N LEU A 289 5.32 -8.04 -25.49
CA LEU A 289 6.46 -8.91 -25.24
C LEU A 289 6.30 -10.27 -25.93
N ARG A 290 5.11 -10.87 -25.86
CA ARG A 290 4.82 -12.15 -26.50
C ARG A 290 4.83 -12.08 -28.02
N LYS A 291 4.40 -10.95 -28.60
CA LYS A 291 4.46 -10.72 -30.06
C LYS A 291 5.88 -10.47 -30.55
N LYS A 292 6.66 -9.62 -29.85
CA LYS A 292 8.02 -9.25 -30.29
C LYS A 292 9.07 -10.32 -29.99
N ASN A 293 8.93 -11.02 -28.87
CA ASN A 293 9.92 -11.98 -28.38
C ASN A 293 9.28 -13.36 -28.11
N PRO A 294 8.79 -14.07 -29.15
CA PRO A 294 8.05 -15.33 -28.98
C PRO A 294 8.92 -16.46 -28.39
N ASN A 295 10.24 -16.42 -28.63
CA ASN A 295 11.18 -17.47 -28.23
C ASN A 295 11.69 -17.32 -26.78
N VAL A 296 11.30 -16.27 -26.05
CA VAL A 296 11.72 -16.10 -24.65
C VAL A 296 11.10 -17.21 -23.80
N LYS A 297 11.97 -18.06 -23.23
CA LYS A 297 11.60 -19.12 -22.27
C LYS A 297 11.12 -18.46 -20.97
N ALA A 298 9.85 -18.11 -20.94
CA ALA A 298 9.21 -17.59 -19.73
C ALA A 298 9.00 -18.73 -18.73
N ALA A 299 9.47 -18.53 -17.51
CA ALA A 299 9.30 -19.49 -16.41
C ALA A 299 7.83 -19.73 -16.04
N PHE A 300 7.01 -18.68 -16.15
CA PHE A 300 5.57 -18.73 -16.05
C PHE A 300 4.94 -18.13 -17.32
N LYS A 301 3.90 -18.75 -17.83
CA LYS A 301 3.14 -18.26 -18.98
C LYS A 301 1.74 -17.91 -18.50
N VAL A 302 1.36 -16.65 -18.70
CA VAL A 302 -0.03 -16.21 -18.49
C VAL A 302 -0.93 -17.05 -19.40
N PRO A 303 -1.99 -17.68 -18.88
CA PRO A 303 -2.92 -18.44 -19.69
C PRO A 303 -3.75 -17.51 -20.58
N PHE A 304 -4.19 -18.00 -21.75
CA PHE A 304 -5.08 -17.28 -22.67
C PHE A 304 -4.60 -15.89 -23.13
N VAL A 305 -3.31 -15.70 -23.39
CA VAL A 305 -2.82 -14.47 -24.06
C VAL A 305 -3.33 -14.46 -25.51
N PRO A 306 -3.94 -13.37 -26.00
CA PRO A 306 -4.00 -12.02 -25.41
C PRO A 306 -5.26 -11.70 -24.59
N VAL A 307 -6.25 -12.60 -24.51
CA VAL A 307 -7.56 -12.37 -23.89
C VAL A 307 -7.44 -11.95 -22.42
N LEU A 308 -6.72 -12.72 -21.60
CA LEU A 308 -6.64 -12.45 -20.16
C LEU A 308 -5.95 -11.11 -19.84
N PRO A 309 -4.80 -10.76 -20.45
CA PRO A 309 -4.24 -9.42 -20.30
C PRO A 309 -5.17 -8.28 -20.77
N ILE A 310 -5.97 -8.47 -21.83
CA ILE A 310 -6.94 -7.48 -22.28
C ILE A 310 -8.03 -7.27 -21.22
N ILE A 311 -8.59 -8.36 -20.68
CA ILE A 311 -9.61 -8.30 -19.61
C ILE A 311 -9.04 -7.56 -18.39
N SER A 312 -7.81 -7.88 -17.98
CA SER A 312 -7.13 -7.19 -16.88
C SER A 312 -7.00 -5.69 -17.13
N ALA A 313 -6.56 -5.28 -18.32
CA ALA A 313 -6.44 -3.87 -18.68
C ALA A 313 -7.79 -3.15 -18.67
N ILE A 314 -8.84 -3.78 -19.21
CA ILE A 314 -10.20 -3.22 -19.20
C ILE A 314 -10.70 -3.03 -17.76
N ILE A 315 -10.55 -4.05 -16.89
CA ILE A 315 -10.95 -3.94 -15.48
C ILE A 315 -10.21 -2.81 -14.79
N CYS A 316 -8.88 -2.71 -14.98
CA CYS A 316 -8.09 -1.66 -14.35
C CYS A 316 -8.52 -0.25 -14.81
N ILE A 317 -8.78 -0.08 -16.11
CA ILE A 317 -9.27 1.19 -16.67
C ILE A 317 -10.65 1.52 -16.10
N THR A 318 -11.57 0.55 -16.08
CA THR A 318 -12.92 0.76 -15.52
C THR A 318 -12.86 1.19 -14.06
N LEU A 319 -12.06 0.51 -13.22
CA LEU A 319 -11.87 0.92 -11.83
C LEU A 319 -11.21 2.30 -11.71
N ALA A 320 -10.27 2.64 -12.59
CA ALA A 320 -9.65 3.97 -12.57
C ALA A 320 -10.66 5.08 -12.92
N THR A 321 -11.63 4.82 -13.80
CA THR A 321 -12.65 5.81 -14.18
C THR A 321 -13.65 6.14 -13.06
N THR A 322 -13.81 5.30 -12.04
CA THR A 322 -14.69 5.59 -10.89
C THR A 322 -14.02 6.41 -9.79
N LEU A 323 -12.71 6.66 -9.89
CA LEU A 323 -11.98 7.50 -8.94
C LEU A 323 -12.29 8.99 -9.14
N SER A 324 -12.13 9.77 -8.06
CA SER A 324 -12.50 11.17 -8.05
C SER A 324 -11.70 12.01 -9.07
N TRP A 325 -12.32 13.08 -9.57
CA TRP A 325 -11.66 14.01 -10.50
C TRP A 325 -10.39 14.65 -9.91
N VAL A 326 -10.36 14.88 -8.60
CA VAL A 326 -9.17 15.38 -7.89
C VAL A 326 -8.00 14.41 -8.02
N THR A 327 -8.28 13.10 -7.94
CA THR A 327 -7.29 12.02 -8.09
C THR A 327 -6.69 12.02 -9.49
N TRP A 328 -7.54 12.10 -10.51
CA TRP A 328 -7.11 12.20 -11.92
C TRP A 328 -6.24 13.43 -12.19
N ARG A 329 -6.65 14.60 -11.69
CA ARG A 329 -5.88 15.82 -11.87
C ARG A 329 -4.50 15.73 -11.22
N ALA A 330 -4.41 15.22 -10.00
CA ALA A 330 -3.14 15.03 -9.31
C ALA A 330 -2.22 14.05 -10.06
N PHE A 331 -2.78 12.92 -10.50
CA PHE A 331 -2.06 11.91 -11.27
C PHE A 331 -1.53 12.46 -12.61
N LEU A 332 -2.37 13.14 -13.40
CA LEU A 332 -1.96 13.70 -14.68
C LEU A 332 -0.91 14.81 -14.53
N ILE A 333 -1.03 15.67 -13.51
CA ILE A 333 -0.01 16.67 -13.19
C ILE A 333 1.32 15.98 -12.85
N TRP A 334 1.30 14.92 -12.04
CA TRP A 334 2.50 14.19 -11.67
C TRP A 334 3.19 13.53 -12.86
N ILE A 335 2.42 12.88 -13.75
CA ILE A 335 2.94 12.30 -14.98
C ILE A 335 3.51 13.40 -15.90
N ALA A 336 2.83 14.53 -16.03
CA ALA A 336 3.32 15.66 -16.81
C ALA A 336 4.66 16.19 -16.28
N ILE A 337 4.83 16.32 -14.96
CA ILE A 337 6.12 16.67 -14.34
C ILE A 337 7.18 15.64 -14.71
N GLY A 338 6.87 14.34 -14.61
CA GLY A 338 7.79 13.27 -14.98
C GLY A 338 8.24 13.32 -16.43
N VAL A 339 7.32 13.65 -17.34
CA VAL A 339 7.62 13.85 -18.77
C VAL A 339 8.55 15.05 -18.95
N VAL A 340 8.28 16.17 -18.29
CA VAL A 340 9.16 17.36 -18.34
C VAL A 340 10.55 17.03 -17.80
N VAL A 341 10.67 16.38 -16.65
CA VAL A 341 11.95 15.95 -16.07
C VAL A 341 12.68 14.99 -17.01
N TYR A 342 11.96 14.08 -17.66
CA TYR A 342 12.54 13.14 -18.61
C TYR A 342 13.18 13.84 -19.81
N PHE A 343 12.46 14.77 -20.44
CA PHE A 343 12.95 15.46 -21.63
C PHE A 343 14.02 16.53 -21.33
N THR A 344 13.98 17.15 -20.14
CA THR A 344 14.93 18.20 -19.77
C THR A 344 16.22 17.66 -19.15
N TYR A 345 16.13 16.64 -18.29
CA TYR A 345 17.25 16.12 -17.52
C TYR A 345 17.61 14.69 -17.94
N ALA A 346 16.67 13.75 -17.81
CA ALA A 346 16.98 12.32 -17.86
C ALA A 346 17.52 11.88 -19.23
N ARG A 347 16.96 12.39 -20.33
CA ARG A 347 17.41 12.05 -21.69
C ARG A 347 18.88 12.40 -21.95
N ARG A 348 19.41 13.45 -21.30
CA ARG A 348 20.80 13.91 -21.50
C ARG A 348 21.81 13.20 -20.62
N LYS A 349 21.38 12.55 -19.54
CA LYS A 349 22.25 11.94 -18.52
C LYS A 349 22.01 10.44 -18.30
N SER A 350 21.07 9.84 -19.04
CA SER A 350 20.74 8.43 -18.94
C SER A 350 21.88 7.58 -19.48
N HIS A 351 22.37 6.65 -18.65
CA HIS A 351 23.42 5.69 -19.01
C HIS A 351 22.83 4.34 -19.48
N LEU A 352 21.51 4.25 -19.71
CA LEU A 352 20.80 3.00 -20.03
C LEU A 352 21.32 2.26 -21.28
N ASN A 353 21.99 2.97 -22.20
CA ASN A 353 22.57 2.39 -23.42
C ASN A 353 24.10 2.37 -23.41
N GLU A 354 24.75 2.82 -22.34
CA GLU A 354 26.19 2.69 -22.19
C GLU A 354 26.48 1.26 -21.71
N THR A 355 26.78 0.39 -22.66
CA THR A 355 27.24 -0.98 -22.38
C THR A 355 28.52 -0.91 -21.57
N HIS A 356 28.46 -1.40 -20.32
CA HIS A 356 29.62 -1.76 -19.52
C HIS A 356 30.21 -3.09 -19.97
#